data_AF-A0A0B8N4Q9-F1
#
_entry.id   AF-A0A0B8N4Q9-F1
#
_cell.length_a   1.000
_cell.length_b   1.000
_cell.length_c   1.000
_cell.angle_alpha   90.00
_cell.angle_beta   90.00
_cell.angle_gamma   90.00
#
_symmetry.space_group_name_H-M   'P 1'
#
loop_
_entity.id
_entity.type
_entity.pdbx_description
1 polymer ?
#
loop_
_entity_poly.entity_id
_entity_poly.type
_entity_poly.pdbx_seq_one_letter_code
_entity_poly.pdbx_strand_id
1 'polypeptide(L)'
;MRYSVYGGVVVDDIAYLYGKNAAGTVGLAQVPAASITDKSAYQYYVDGAWTSTIPGVNDTGVGPTNASAGGQGTYYYSSVWDLYVWIGQAGISVAPDCFITTTPAPKGPWATLVKFYSADYISWSYTLQAHPGLLANSSENAIYLSYVVYDSGLYWTPLIYVQWES
;
A
#
# COMPACT_ATOMS: atom_id res chain seq x y z
N MET A 1 -8.02 12.79 8.11
CA MET A 1 -7.24 11.55 7.83
C MET A 1 -5.75 11.87 7.72
N ARG A 2 -4.83 10.96 8.07
CA ARG A 2 -3.38 11.15 7.82
C ARG A 2 -2.99 10.42 6.53
N TYR A 3 -2.90 11.16 5.43
CA TYR A 3 -2.40 10.66 4.16
C TYR A 3 -0.87 10.47 4.23
N SER A 4 -0.33 9.56 3.42
CA SER A 4 1.06 9.07 3.37
C SER A 4 1.45 7.99 4.37
N VAL A 5 0.68 7.79 5.45
CA VAL A 5 0.99 6.80 6.50
C VAL A 5 0.81 5.35 6.03
N TYR A 6 0.09 5.15 4.91
CA TYR A 6 -0.13 3.84 4.30
C TYR A 6 0.75 3.62 3.06
N GLY A 7 1.62 4.59 2.73
CA GLY A 7 2.43 4.58 1.52
C GLY A 7 1.86 5.46 0.41
N GLY A 8 2.52 5.44 -0.74
CA GLY A 8 2.18 6.26 -1.90
C GLY A 8 3.15 6.06 -3.05
N VAL A 9 2.81 6.63 -4.20
CA VAL A 9 3.64 6.64 -5.41
C VAL A 9 3.64 8.03 -6.02
N VAL A 10 4.71 8.38 -6.73
CA VAL A 10 4.79 9.61 -7.52
C VAL A 10 4.66 9.26 -8.99
N VAL A 11 3.77 9.93 -9.71
CA VAL A 11 3.50 9.75 -11.13
C VAL A 11 3.36 11.14 -11.74
N ASP A 12 4.15 11.43 -12.78
CA ASP A 12 4.10 12.71 -13.51
C ASP A 12 4.08 13.94 -12.57
N ASP A 13 5.03 13.99 -11.64
CA ASP A 13 5.16 15.04 -10.60
C ASP A 13 3.99 15.17 -9.61
N ILE A 14 3.05 14.22 -9.61
CA ILE A 14 1.95 14.14 -8.64
C ILE A 14 2.21 13.01 -7.65
N ALA A 15 2.24 13.34 -6.36
CA ALA A 15 2.29 12.37 -5.28
C ALA A 15 0.88 11.88 -4.96
N TYR A 16 0.65 10.59 -5.13
CA TYR A 16 -0.55 9.86 -4.72
C TYR A 16 -0.30 9.23 -3.35
N LEU A 17 -1.04 9.68 -2.35
CA LEU A 17 -0.79 9.37 -0.95
C LEU A 17 -1.98 8.65 -0.34
N TYR A 18 -1.76 7.44 0.18
CA TYR A 18 -2.81 6.64 0.82
C TYR A 18 -2.82 6.85 2.32
N GLY A 19 -4.00 6.76 2.94
CA GLY A 19 -4.17 6.84 4.39
C GLY A 19 -5.43 6.13 4.84
N LYS A 20 -5.58 5.91 6.14
CA LYS A 20 -6.78 5.26 6.70
C LYS A 20 -7.54 6.19 7.63
N ASN A 21 -8.86 6.25 7.48
CA ASN A 21 -9.74 7.00 8.37
C ASN A 21 -10.06 6.19 9.65
N ALA A 22 -10.88 6.75 10.55
CA ALA A 22 -11.24 6.05 11.79
C ALA A 22 -12.19 4.87 11.54
N ALA A 23 -12.98 4.92 10.48
CA ALA A 23 -13.85 3.82 10.04
C ALA A 23 -13.10 2.64 9.40
N GLY A 24 -11.79 2.75 9.18
CA GLY A 24 -10.97 1.69 8.60
C GLY A 24 -10.88 1.71 7.06
N THR A 25 -11.50 2.70 6.40
CA THR A 25 -11.45 2.87 4.95
C THR A 25 -10.14 3.51 4.53
N VAL A 26 -9.51 2.96 3.48
CA VAL A 26 -8.31 3.54 2.88
C VAL A 26 -8.68 4.59 1.85
N GLY A 27 -8.40 5.84 2.17
CA GLY A 27 -8.59 6.98 1.28
C GLY A 27 -7.34 7.33 0.49
N LEU A 28 -7.53 8.12 -0.57
CA LEU A 28 -6.47 8.60 -1.47
C LEU A 28 -6.48 10.12 -1.54
N ALA A 29 -5.31 10.74 -1.45
CA ALA A 29 -5.08 12.12 -1.80
C ALA A 29 -4.07 12.23 -2.94
N GLN A 30 -4.10 13.34 -3.66
CA GLN A 30 -3.06 13.74 -4.57
C GLN A 30 -2.60 15.17 -4.27
N VAL A 31 -1.32 15.43 -4.53
CA VAL A 31 -0.70 16.75 -4.39
C VAL A 31 0.48 16.83 -5.37
N PRO A 32 0.79 17.98 -5.96
CA PRO A 32 2.08 18.15 -6.63
C PRO A 32 3.22 17.76 -5.69
N ALA A 33 4.16 16.95 -6.16
CA ALA A 33 5.26 16.41 -5.34
C ALA A 33 6.09 17.54 -4.70
N ALA A 34 6.27 18.65 -5.41
CA ALA A 34 6.93 19.86 -4.92
C ALA A 34 6.15 20.61 -3.82
N SER A 35 4.86 20.29 -3.63
CA SER A 35 3.95 20.95 -2.69
C SER A 35 3.49 20.01 -1.58
N ILE A 36 4.20 18.91 -1.31
CA ILE A 36 3.75 17.89 -0.35
C ILE A 36 3.57 18.41 1.08
N THR A 37 4.25 19.50 1.46
CA THR A 37 4.10 20.15 2.76
C THR A 37 2.96 21.19 2.81
N ASP A 38 2.43 21.59 1.65
CA ASP A 38 1.34 22.55 1.55
C ASP A 38 0.00 21.83 1.49
N LYS A 39 -0.71 21.82 2.63
CA LYS A 39 -2.02 21.17 2.75
C LYS A 39 -3.11 21.79 1.88
N SER A 40 -2.95 23.05 1.44
CA SER A 40 -3.95 23.71 0.59
C SER A 40 -3.92 23.23 -0.85
N ALA A 41 -2.79 22.64 -1.29
CA ALA A 41 -2.61 22.07 -2.62
C ALA A 41 -3.18 20.65 -2.78
N TYR A 42 -3.65 20.04 -1.69
CA TYR A 42 -4.15 18.66 -1.69
C TYR A 42 -5.53 18.57 -2.33
N GLN A 43 -5.73 17.50 -3.09
CA GLN A 43 -7.03 17.03 -3.53
C GLN A 43 -7.28 15.64 -2.96
N TYR A 44 -8.52 15.34 -2.62
CA TYR A 44 -8.95 14.09 -1.98
C TYR A 44 -9.92 13.37 -2.90
N TYR A 45 -9.74 12.06 -3.05
CA TYR A 45 -10.60 11.24 -3.89
C TYR A 45 -11.79 10.76 -3.07
N VAL A 46 -12.98 11.27 -3.37
CA VAL A 46 -14.24 11.00 -2.68
C VAL A 46 -15.33 10.73 -3.71
N ASP A 47 -16.03 9.60 -3.58
CA ASP A 47 -17.14 9.20 -4.45
C ASP A 47 -16.81 9.25 -5.95
N GLY A 48 -15.57 8.91 -6.31
CA GLY A 48 -15.11 8.87 -7.70
C GLY A 48 -14.64 10.23 -8.26
N ALA A 49 -14.60 11.28 -7.44
CA ALA A 49 -14.18 12.62 -7.84
C ALA A 49 -13.09 13.21 -6.94
N TRP A 50 -12.34 14.18 -7.47
CA TRP A 50 -11.38 14.96 -6.69
C TRP A 50 -12.07 16.17 -6.05
N THR A 51 -11.79 16.39 -4.76
CA THR A 51 -12.26 17.55 -4.01
C THR A 51 -11.14 18.17 -3.18
N SER A 52 -11.17 19.49 -2.98
CA SER A 52 -10.24 20.18 -2.07
C SER A 52 -10.66 20.07 -0.60
N THR A 53 -11.87 19.58 -0.33
CA THR A 53 -12.39 19.41 1.03
C THR A 53 -11.90 18.08 1.59
N ILE A 54 -11.16 18.14 2.69
CA ILE A 54 -10.72 16.92 3.39
C ILE A 54 -11.92 16.15 3.92
N PRO A 55 -12.04 14.84 3.64
CA PRO A 55 -13.12 14.03 4.21
C PRO A 55 -12.97 13.89 5.72
N GLY A 56 -14.12 13.80 6.38
CA GLY A 56 -14.28 13.49 7.80
C GLY A 56 -13.72 12.11 8.17
N VAL A 57 -13.54 11.90 9.47
CA VAL A 57 -12.93 10.65 9.98
C VAL A 57 -13.81 9.41 9.81
N ASN A 58 -15.12 9.61 9.59
CA ASN A 58 -16.12 8.54 9.42
C ASN A 58 -16.74 8.53 8.01
N ASP A 59 -16.29 9.40 7.10
CA ASP A 59 -16.83 9.46 5.75
C ASP A 59 -16.52 8.16 5.00
N THR A 60 -17.52 7.66 4.28
CA THR A 60 -17.39 6.53 3.36
C THR A 60 -17.09 7.05 1.95
N GLY A 61 -16.83 6.15 1.00
CA GLY A 61 -16.53 6.55 -0.38
C GLY A 61 -15.17 7.25 -0.57
N VAL A 62 -14.34 7.28 0.49
CA VAL A 62 -12.99 7.84 0.44
C VAL A 62 -12.03 6.85 -0.21
N GLY A 63 -11.36 7.27 -1.28
CA GLY A 63 -10.38 6.47 -2.01
C GLY A 63 -10.96 5.36 -2.90
N PRO A 64 -10.09 4.64 -3.62
CA PRO A 64 -10.51 3.55 -4.49
C PRO A 64 -10.78 2.25 -3.71
N THR A 65 -11.79 1.51 -4.17
CA THR A 65 -12.04 0.13 -3.75
C THR A 65 -10.81 -0.74 -4.01
N ASN A 66 -10.53 -1.69 -3.10
CA ASN A 66 -9.45 -2.67 -3.18
C ASN A 66 -8.01 -2.12 -3.22
N ALA A 67 -7.78 -0.82 -3.04
CA ALA A 67 -6.43 -0.24 -3.07
C ALA A 67 -5.47 -0.77 -1.99
N SER A 68 -6.00 -1.48 -0.98
CA SER A 68 -5.25 -2.29 -0.01
C SER A 68 -6.21 -3.24 0.70
N ALA A 69 -5.67 -4.21 1.45
CA ALA A 69 -6.45 -5.03 2.38
C ALA A 69 -6.77 -4.33 3.71
N GLY A 70 -6.70 -2.99 3.79
CA GLY A 70 -7.02 -2.19 4.99
C GLY A 70 -5.89 -2.05 6.01
N GLY A 71 -4.77 -2.74 5.80
CA GLY A 71 -3.52 -2.57 6.55
C GLY A 71 -2.50 -1.72 5.79
N GLN A 72 -1.33 -1.53 6.40
CA GLN A 72 -0.20 -0.86 5.76
C GLN A 72 0.48 -1.79 4.74
N GLY A 73 1.20 -1.20 3.80
CA GLY A 73 1.97 -1.92 2.80
C GLY A 73 2.82 -0.99 1.95
N THR A 74 3.38 -1.53 0.88
CA THR A 74 4.17 -0.78 -0.10
C THR A 74 3.35 -0.62 -1.37
N TYR A 75 3.23 0.63 -1.83
CA TYR A 75 2.76 0.95 -3.18
C TYR A 75 3.97 1.18 -4.08
N TYR A 76 3.98 0.60 -5.28
CA TYR A 76 5.04 0.79 -6.27
C TYR A 76 4.54 0.54 -7.69
N TYR A 77 5.34 0.88 -8.68
CA TYR A 77 5.08 0.54 -10.08
C TYR A 77 5.99 -0.61 -10.51
N SER A 78 5.41 -1.65 -11.11
CA SER A 78 6.13 -2.80 -11.66
C SER A 78 6.28 -2.63 -13.17
N SER A 79 7.52 -2.46 -13.64
CA SER A 79 7.82 -2.41 -15.08
C SER A 79 7.62 -3.75 -15.78
N VAL A 80 7.66 -4.87 -15.04
CA VAL A 80 7.41 -6.22 -15.59
C VAL A 80 5.94 -6.40 -15.96
N TRP A 81 5.04 -5.81 -15.17
CA TRP A 81 3.59 -5.97 -15.36
C TRP A 81 2.93 -4.76 -16.01
N ASP A 82 3.64 -3.63 -16.12
CA ASP A 82 3.08 -2.33 -16.51
C ASP A 82 1.87 -1.93 -15.63
N LEU A 83 2.01 -2.14 -14.32
CA LEU A 83 0.95 -1.92 -13.34
C LEU A 83 1.50 -1.33 -12.04
N TYR A 84 0.68 -0.51 -11.39
CA TYR A 84 0.88 -0.20 -9.98
C TYR A 84 0.47 -1.39 -9.14
N VAL A 85 1.22 -1.62 -8.08
CA VAL A 85 1.09 -2.76 -7.19
C VAL A 85 1.00 -2.25 -5.76
N TRP A 86 0.13 -2.87 -4.97
CA TRP A 86 0.19 -2.79 -3.51
C TRP A 86 0.46 -4.19 -2.97
N ILE A 87 1.44 -4.29 -2.07
CA ILE A 87 1.67 -5.49 -1.25
C ILE A 87 1.70 -5.09 0.21
N GLY A 88 0.93 -5.79 1.04
CA GLY A 88 0.91 -5.50 2.46
C GLY A 88 0.02 -6.42 3.29
N GLN A 89 -0.26 -5.96 4.51
CA GLN A 89 -1.04 -6.71 5.49
C GLN A 89 -2.53 -6.40 5.39
N ALA A 90 -3.38 -7.36 5.75
CA ALA A 90 -4.79 -7.10 6.02
C ALA A 90 -4.97 -6.23 7.28
N GLY A 91 -5.99 -5.38 7.30
CA GLY A 91 -6.29 -4.52 8.44
C GLY A 91 -6.55 -5.34 9.72
N ILE A 92 -5.99 -4.90 10.85
CA ILE A 92 -6.15 -5.53 12.19
C ILE A 92 -5.46 -6.92 12.31
N SER A 93 -4.93 -7.47 11.22
CA SER A 93 -4.18 -8.73 11.26
C SER A 93 -2.86 -8.57 12.02
N VAL A 94 -2.50 -9.63 12.75
CA VAL A 94 -1.17 -9.82 13.37
C VAL A 94 -0.45 -11.03 12.78
N ALA A 95 -0.92 -11.55 11.64
CA ALA A 95 -0.31 -12.68 10.95
C ALA A 95 0.70 -12.21 9.89
N PRO A 96 1.73 -13.02 9.59
CA PRO A 96 2.66 -12.79 8.47
C PRO A 96 2.03 -13.21 7.12
N ASP A 97 0.82 -12.71 6.86
CA ASP A 97 0.06 -12.92 5.63
C ASP A 97 0.19 -11.69 4.72
N CYS A 98 0.78 -11.87 3.54
CA CYS A 98 0.89 -10.81 2.53
C CYS A 98 -0.19 -10.95 1.46
N PHE A 99 -0.86 -9.83 1.21
CA PHE A 99 -1.85 -9.67 0.15
C PHE A 99 -1.28 -8.81 -0.96
N ILE A 100 -1.76 -9.02 -2.19
CA ILE A 100 -1.43 -8.24 -3.38
C ILE A 100 -2.69 -7.75 -4.07
N THR A 101 -2.62 -6.56 -4.65
CA THR A 101 -3.54 -6.07 -5.68
C THR A 101 -2.78 -5.22 -6.70
N THR A 102 -3.33 -5.07 -7.90
CA THR A 102 -2.73 -4.31 -8.99
C THR A 102 -3.73 -3.34 -9.63
N THR A 103 -3.23 -2.32 -10.30
CA THR A 103 -4.06 -1.34 -11.02
C THR A 103 -3.27 -0.65 -12.15
N PRO A 104 -3.92 -0.22 -13.25
CA PRO A 104 -3.26 0.58 -14.28
C PRO A 104 -2.98 2.04 -13.86
N ALA A 105 -3.64 2.55 -12.81
CA ALA A 105 -3.45 3.92 -12.33
C ALA A 105 -3.65 4.02 -10.81
N PRO A 106 -2.96 4.92 -10.08
CA PRO A 106 -3.05 4.97 -8.61
C PRO A 106 -4.49 5.10 -8.07
N LYS A 107 -5.37 5.78 -8.80
CA LYS A 107 -6.79 5.93 -8.46
C LYS A 107 -7.67 4.71 -8.74
N GLY A 108 -7.13 3.63 -9.27
CA GLY A 108 -7.88 2.45 -9.68
C GLY A 108 -8.31 2.45 -11.16
N PRO A 109 -9.04 1.41 -11.60
CA PRO A 109 -9.62 0.36 -10.75
C PRO A 109 -8.56 -0.61 -10.22
N TRP A 110 -8.60 -0.91 -8.92
CA TRP A 110 -7.73 -1.92 -8.31
C TRP A 110 -8.37 -3.30 -8.43
N ALA A 111 -7.56 -4.29 -8.76
CA ALA A 111 -7.97 -5.68 -8.85
C ALA A 111 -8.42 -6.22 -7.49
N THR A 112 -9.12 -7.35 -7.50
CA THR A 112 -9.47 -8.07 -6.26
C THR A 112 -8.19 -8.47 -5.51
N LEU A 113 -8.22 -8.31 -4.18
CA LEU A 113 -7.11 -8.69 -3.32
C LEU A 113 -6.88 -10.20 -3.33
N VAL A 114 -5.62 -10.61 -3.44
CA VAL A 114 -5.20 -12.01 -3.38
C VAL A 114 -4.17 -12.17 -2.26
N LYS A 115 -4.38 -13.15 -1.37
CA LYS A 115 -3.30 -13.59 -0.48
C LYS A 115 -2.35 -14.47 -1.28
N PHE A 116 -1.07 -14.10 -1.34
CA PHE A 116 -0.08 -14.84 -2.13
C PHE A 116 1.05 -15.43 -1.27
N TYR A 117 1.22 -14.95 -0.04
CA TYR A 117 2.25 -15.45 0.86
C TYR A 117 1.71 -15.53 2.30
N SER A 118 2.09 -16.60 2.99
CA SER A 118 1.95 -16.81 4.43
C SER A 118 3.24 -17.44 4.93
N ALA A 119 3.74 -17.01 6.09
CA ALA A 119 4.84 -17.72 6.73
C ALA A 119 4.37 -19.07 7.32
N ASP A 120 5.29 -20.04 7.41
CA ASP A 120 5.01 -21.37 7.97
C ASP A 120 4.94 -21.41 9.51
N TYR A 121 4.99 -20.25 10.15
CA TYR A 121 4.91 -20.11 11.61
C TYR A 121 3.89 -19.04 12.00
N ILE A 122 3.21 -19.29 13.12
CA ILE A 122 2.26 -18.34 13.69
C ILE A 122 2.99 -17.53 14.77
N SER A 123 3.21 -16.25 14.48
CA SER A 123 3.80 -15.30 15.43
C SER A 123 3.16 -13.93 15.23
N TRP A 124 3.23 -13.07 16.24
CA TRP A 124 2.73 -11.71 16.12
C TRP A 124 3.62 -10.93 15.17
N SER A 125 3.07 -10.58 14.02
CA SER A 125 3.79 -9.94 12.93
C SER A 125 3.17 -8.61 12.53
N TYR A 126 4.01 -7.63 12.25
CA TYR A 126 3.58 -6.28 11.86
C TYR A 126 4.60 -5.62 10.92
N THR A 127 4.25 -4.45 10.38
CA THR A 127 5.07 -3.72 9.38
C THR A 127 5.46 -4.57 8.16
N LEU A 128 4.49 -5.29 7.59
CA LEU A 128 4.71 -6.04 6.34
C LEU A 128 4.97 -5.04 5.20
N GLN A 129 6.13 -5.16 4.55
CA GLN A 129 6.58 -4.29 3.49
C GLN A 129 7.14 -5.10 2.32
N ALA A 130 6.87 -4.64 1.12
CA ALA A 130 7.57 -5.07 -0.08
C ALA A 130 8.69 -4.08 -0.44
N HIS A 131 9.76 -4.59 -1.05
CA HIS A 131 11.00 -3.85 -1.31
C HIS A 131 11.39 -3.93 -2.79
N PRO A 132 10.71 -3.21 -3.69
CA PRO A 132 11.03 -3.21 -5.11
C PRO A 132 12.46 -2.69 -5.39
N GLY A 133 12.99 -1.83 -4.52
CA GLY A 133 14.35 -1.29 -4.63
C GLY A 133 15.48 -2.25 -4.26
N LEU A 134 15.18 -3.45 -3.75
CA LEU A 134 16.18 -4.48 -3.45
C LEU A 134 16.38 -5.49 -4.60
N LEU A 135 15.55 -5.42 -5.64
CA LEU A 135 15.71 -6.25 -6.83
C LEU A 135 17.01 -5.90 -7.56
N ALA A 136 17.61 -6.90 -8.21
CA ALA A 136 18.84 -6.71 -8.96
C ALA A 136 18.63 -5.75 -10.15
N ASN A 137 17.43 -5.77 -10.75
CA ASN A 137 17.01 -4.84 -11.78
C ASN A 137 15.47 -4.79 -11.92
N SER A 138 14.95 -3.81 -12.66
CA SER A 138 13.51 -3.59 -12.86
C SER A 138 12.81 -4.61 -13.75
N SER A 139 13.55 -5.54 -14.37
CA SER A 139 13.00 -6.60 -15.21
C SER A 139 12.82 -7.92 -14.44
N GLU A 140 13.25 -7.97 -13.18
CA GLU A 140 13.12 -9.14 -12.34
C GLU A 140 11.66 -9.35 -11.92
N ASN A 141 11.07 -10.49 -12.32
CA ASN A 141 9.71 -10.87 -11.94
C ASN A 141 9.69 -11.48 -10.52
N ALA A 142 10.09 -10.69 -9.54
CA ALA A 142 10.17 -11.08 -8.14
C ALA A 142 9.93 -9.90 -7.19
N ILE A 143 9.88 -10.18 -5.89
CA ILE A 143 9.82 -9.15 -4.86
C ILE A 143 10.47 -9.63 -3.57
N TYR A 144 11.17 -8.73 -2.88
CA TYR A 144 11.58 -8.93 -1.50
C TYR A 144 10.50 -8.46 -0.54
N LEU A 145 10.20 -9.28 0.48
CA LEU A 145 9.26 -8.97 1.55
C LEU A 145 9.99 -8.95 2.88
N SER A 146 9.55 -8.08 3.79
CA SER A 146 9.94 -8.15 5.20
C SER A 146 8.76 -7.86 6.10
N TYR A 147 8.87 -8.31 7.34
CA TYR A 147 7.96 -7.96 8.43
C TYR A 147 8.69 -8.11 9.75
N VAL A 148 8.23 -7.45 10.80
CA VAL A 148 8.74 -7.67 12.15
C VAL A 148 7.99 -8.85 12.75
N VAL A 149 8.73 -9.80 13.29
CA VAL A 149 8.22 -10.88 14.11
C VAL A 149 8.48 -10.56 15.57
N TYR A 150 7.48 -10.79 16.41
CA TYR A 150 7.61 -10.85 17.85
C TYR A 150 7.32 -12.28 18.34
N ASP A 151 8.30 -12.85 19.04
CA ASP A 151 8.15 -14.12 19.75
C ASP A 151 8.87 -14.06 21.09
N SER A 152 8.13 -14.27 22.17
CA SER A 152 8.67 -14.47 23.51
C SER A 152 9.68 -13.40 23.97
N GLY A 153 9.45 -12.13 23.61
CA GLY A 153 10.32 -11.00 23.98
C GLY A 153 11.42 -10.67 22.96
N LEU A 154 11.56 -11.46 21.89
CA LEU A 154 12.53 -11.25 20.83
C LEU A 154 11.87 -10.64 19.59
N TYR A 155 12.63 -9.79 18.90
CA TYR A 155 12.23 -9.18 17.65
C TYR A 155 13.25 -9.51 16.55
N TRP A 156 12.76 -9.92 15.39
CA TRP A 156 13.59 -10.07 14.20
C TRP A 156 12.77 -9.75 12.94
N THR A 157 13.48 -9.57 11.83
CA THR A 157 12.89 -9.18 10.55
C THR A 157 13.40 -10.13 9.46
N PRO A 158 12.65 -11.18 9.09
CA PRO A 158 13.01 -11.99 7.94
C PRO A 158 12.99 -11.14 6.66
N LEU A 159 13.86 -11.50 5.73
CA LEU A 159 13.84 -11.03 4.35
C LEU A 159 13.51 -12.23 3.46
N ILE A 160 12.37 -12.17 2.80
CA ILE A 160 11.85 -13.25 1.95
C ILE A 160 11.95 -12.82 0.50
N TYR A 161 12.45 -13.69 -0.35
CA TYR A 161 12.43 -13.50 -1.80
C TYR A 161 11.30 -14.33 -2.40
N VAL A 162 10.38 -13.67 -3.10
CA VAL A 162 9.25 -14.30 -3.79
C VAL A 162 9.42 -14.09 -5.29
N GLN A 163 9.55 -15.18 -6.04
CA GLN A 163 9.58 -15.16 -7.50
C GLN A 163 8.19 -15.51 -8.04
N TRP A 164 7.71 -14.72 -8.99
CA TRP A 164 6.44 -14.98 -9.64
C TRP A 164 6.60 -16.02 -10.76
N GLU A 165 5.54 -16.77 -11.04
CA GLU A 165 5.50 -17.67 -12.20
C GLU A 165 5.67 -16.86 -13.50
N SER A 166 6.34 -17.48 -14.47
CA SER A 166 6.63 -16.93 -15.80
C SER A 166 5.56 -17.27 -16.82
#